data_AF-A0A529HF12-F1
#
_entry.id   AF-A0A529HF12-F1
#
_cell.length_a   1.000
_cell.length_b   1.000
_cell.length_c   1.000
_cell.angle_alpha   90.00
_cell.angle_beta   90.00
_cell.angle_gamma   90.00
#
_symmetry.space_group_name_H-M   'P 1'
#
loop_
_entity.id
_entity.type
_entity.pdbx_description
1 polymer ?
#
loop_
_entity_poly.entity_id
_entity_poly.type
_entity_poly.pdbx_seq_one_letter_code
_entity_poly.pdbx_strand_id
1 'polypeptide(L)'
;VVPAACTFLGLIIAVLTDKIWWGTIAKSLIFLPLAISFVGASVIWKFIYEYRGEGQVQIGLLNAIIQFFGGQPQVWISLPFWNNFFLMVILIWIQTGFAMVILSSALRGIPEETIEAAVIDGANPFQIFWKIMVPQIWGTIAVVWTTIT
;
A
#
# COMPACT_ATOMS: atom_id res chain seq x y z
N VAL A 1 -5.59 -11.95 1.62
CA VAL A 1 -5.91 -10.49 1.63
C VAL A 1 -4.65 -9.65 1.50
N VAL A 2 -3.66 -9.83 2.38
CA VAL A 2 -2.41 -9.03 2.35
C VAL A 2 -1.69 -9.06 0.99
N PRO A 3 -1.35 -10.22 0.38
CA PRO A 3 -0.66 -10.24 -0.92
C PRO A 3 -1.42 -9.51 -2.03
N ALA A 4 -2.74 -9.64 -2.02
CA ALA A 4 -3.62 -8.96 -2.95
C ALA A 4 -3.58 -7.45 -2.78
N ALA A 5 -3.73 -6.98 -1.54
CA ALA A 5 -3.73 -5.56 -1.22
C ALA A 5 -2.37 -4.92 -1.53
N CYS A 6 -1.26 -5.55 -1.14
CA CYS A 6 0.10 -5.03 -1.40
C CYS A 6 0.39 -4.94 -2.89
N THR A 7 0.10 -6.00 -3.64
CA THR A 7 0.33 -6.04 -5.09
C THR A 7 -0.52 -5.00 -5.80
N PHE A 8 -1.81 -4.91 -5.46
CA PHE A 8 -2.72 -3.93 -6.04
C PHE A 8 -2.31 -2.49 -5.73
N LEU A 9 -2.09 -2.16 -4.44
CA LEU A 9 -1.68 -0.82 -4.03
C LEU A 9 -0.31 -0.46 -4.63
N GLY A 10 0.64 -1.40 -4.62
CA GLY A 10 1.96 -1.22 -5.20
C GLY A 10 1.89 -0.90 -6.69
N LEU A 11 1.04 -1.62 -7.44
CA LEU A 11 0.81 -1.37 -8.87
C LEU A 11 0.23 0.03 -9.12
N ILE A 12 -0.82 0.40 -8.38
CA ILE A 12 -1.48 1.70 -8.53
C ILE A 12 -0.49 2.82 -8.22
N ILE A 13 0.27 2.70 -7.12
CA ILE A 13 1.27 3.69 -6.75
C ILE A 13 2.38 3.76 -7.81
N ALA A 14 2.85 2.64 -8.35
CA ALA A 14 3.87 2.62 -9.39
C ALA A 14 3.43 3.45 -10.61
N VAL A 15 2.21 3.21 -11.11
CA VAL A 15 1.65 3.97 -12.24
C VAL A 15 1.47 5.45 -11.91
N LEU A 16 0.95 5.78 -10.72
CA LEU A 16 0.69 7.17 -10.35
C LEU A 16 2.00 7.95 -10.17
N THR A 17 2.99 7.35 -9.51
CA THR A 17 4.26 8.01 -9.22
C THR A 17 5.13 8.20 -10.45
N ASP A 18 5.02 7.35 -11.48
CA ASP A 18 5.72 7.57 -12.76
C ASP A 18 5.15 8.76 -13.56
N LYS A 19 3.93 9.21 -13.27
CA LYS A 19 3.31 10.37 -13.94
C LYS A 19 3.57 11.72 -13.26
N ILE A 20 4.16 11.72 -12.06
CA ILE A 20 4.29 12.91 -11.22
C ILE A 20 5.75 13.39 -11.24
N TRP A 21 5.96 14.71 -11.36
CA TRP A 21 7.31 15.31 -11.46
C TRP A 21 8.20 15.07 -10.23
N TRP A 22 7.61 14.94 -9.03
CA TRP A 22 8.30 14.58 -7.79
C TRP A 22 8.16 13.09 -7.44
N GLY A 23 7.85 12.26 -8.44
CA GLY A 23 7.60 10.82 -8.30
C GLY A 23 8.72 10.06 -7.59
N THR A 24 9.99 10.42 -7.83
CA THR A 24 11.14 9.81 -7.15
C THR A 24 11.05 9.96 -5.62
N ILE A 25 10.69 11.15 -5.13
CA ILE A 25 10.55 11.41 -3.69
C ILE A 25 9.37 10.61 -3.13
N ALA A 26 8.24 10.59 -3.84
CA ALA A 26 7.07 9.81 -3.43
C ALA A 26 7.41 8.31 -3.31
N LYS A 27 8.13 7.75 -4.28
CA LYS A 27 8.59 6.35 -4.24
C LYS A 27 9.50 6.10 -3.04
N SER A 28 10.45 6.98 -2.77
CA SER A 28 11.33 6.85 -1.60
C SER A 28 10.55 6.85 -0.29
N LEU A 29 9.57 7.74 -0.12
CA LEU A 29 8.74 7.79 1.09
C LEU A 29 7.87 6.54 1.28
N ILE A 30 7.34 5.99 0.18
CA ILE A 30 6.51 4.79 0.19
C ILE A 30 7.35 3.51 0.39
N PHE A 31 8.62 3.54 -0.05
CA PHE A 31 9.57 2.46 0.15
C PHE A 31 10.21 2.47 1.54
N LEU A 32 10.30 3.64 2.18
CA LEU A 32 10.95 3.83 3.48
C LEU A 32 10.51 2.86 4.59
N PRO A 33 9.22 2.49 4.73
CA PRO A 33 8.79 1.51 5.71
C PRO A 33 9.50 0.16 5.60
N LEU A 34 9.90 -0.26 4.39
CA LEU A 34 10.59 -1.52 4.16
C LEU A 34 11.99 -1.55 4.81
N ALA A 35 12.61 -0.38 5.01
CA ALA A 35 13.90 -0.26 5.68
C ALA A 35 13.79 -0.41 7.22
N ILE A 36 12.56 -0.34 7.76
CA ILE A 36 12.32 -0.44 9.20
C ILE A 36 12.26 -1.92 9.58
N SER A 37 12.94 -2.31 10.67
CA SER A 37 12.84 -3.67 11.20
C SER A 37 11.42 -3.97 11.71
N PHE A 38 11.02 -5.24 11.72
CA PHE A 38 9.71 -5.64 12.27
C PHE A 38 9.52 -5.21 13.74
N VAL A 39 10.58 -5.20 14.53
CA VAL A 39 10.55 -4.70 15.92
C VAL A 39 10.33 -3.19 15.96
N GLY A 40 11.00 -2.42 15.09
CA GLY A 40 10.76 -0.98 14.98
C GLY A 40 9.34 -0.67 14.53
N ALA A 41 8.84 -1.39 13.53
CA ALA A 41 7.46 -1.25 13.05
C ALA A 41 6.44 -1.57 14.15
N SER A 42 6.67 -2.62 14.96
CA SER A 42 5.75 -2.95 16.06
C SER A 42 5.69 -1.85 17.12
N VAL A 43 6.80 -1.16 17.40
CA VAL A 43 6.82 -0.01 18.31
C VAL A 43 6.03 1.17 17.74
N ILE A 44 6.20 1.50 16.46
CA ILE A 44 5.44 2.58 15.80
C ILE A 44 3.94 2.30 15.89
N TRP A 45 3.52 1.10 15.50
CA TRP A 45 2.11 0.73 15.51
C TRP A 45 1.54 0.54 16.91
N LYS A 46 2.35 0.17 17.90
CA LYS A 46 1.94 0.19 19.31
C LYS A 46 1.46 1.58 19.73
N PHE A 47 2.17 2.64 19.36
CA PHE A 47 1.72 4.01 19.65
C PHE A 47 0.42 4.36 18.92
N ILE A 48 0.20 3.85 17.70
CA ILE A 48 -1.05 4.07 16.95
C ILE A 48 -2.25 3.42 17.67
N TYR A 49 -2.04 2.23 18.25
CA TYR A 49 -3.07 1.42 18.89
C TYR A 49 -3.18 1.62 20.40
N GLU A 50 -2.36 2.50 20.97
CA GLU A 50 -2.31 2.74 22.41
C GLU A 50 -3.70 3.11 22.94
N TYR A 51 -4.10 2.44 24.00
CA TYR A 51 -5.34 2.69 24.72
C TYR A 51 -5.00 3.18 26.12
N ARG A 52 -5.60 4.30 26.51
CA ARG A 52 -5.61 4.77 27.89
C ARG A 52 -6.98 4.50 28.49
N GLY A 53 -7.02 4.22 29.79
CA GLY A 53 -8.27 3.90 30.49
C GLY A 53 -9.40 4.92 30.27
N GLU A 54 -10.62 4.51 30.56
CA GLU A 54 -11.81 5.35 30.38
C GLU A 54 -11.68 6.69 31.13
N GLY A 55 -12.13 7.78 30.50
CA GLY A 55 -12.03 9.13 31.05
C GLY A 55 -10.66 9.80 30.90
N GLN A 56 -9.64 9.11 30.38
CA GLN A 56 -8.36 9.73 30.05
C GLN A 56 -8.31 10.23 28.60
N VAL A 57 -7.50 11.28 28.40
CA VAL A 57 -7.17 11.79 27.06
C VAL A 57 -6.36 10.73 26.33
N GLN A 58 -6.89 10.28 25.20
CA GLN A 58 -6.25 9.25 24.38
C GLN A 58 -5.10 9.87 23.60
N ILE A 59 -3.92 9.24 23.68
CA ILE A 59 -2.74 9.66 22.89
C ILE A 59 -2.47 8.74 21.70
N GLY A 60 -3.09 7.56 21.69
CA GLY A 60 -2.99 6.65 20.55
C GLY A 60 -3.80 7.19 19.38
N LEU A 61 -3.20 7.22 18.20
CA LEU A 61 -3.77 7.91 17.03
C LEU A 61 -5.20 7.45 16.71
N LEU A 62 -5.48 6.13 16.73
CA LEU A 62 -6.83 5.64 16.44
C LEU A 62 -7.85 6.06 17.51
N ASN A 63 -7.48 5.93 18.78
CA ASN A 63 -8.37 6.29 19.88
C ASN A 63 -8.57 7.80 19.98
N ALA A 64 -7.55 8.60 19.66
CA ALA A 64 -7.66 10.06 19.56
C ALA A 64 -8.65 10.47 18.44
N ILE A 65 -8.58 9.81 17.27
CA ILE A 65 -9.53 10.04 16.18
C ILE A 65 -10.96 9.66 16.62
N ILE A 66 -11.15 8.50 17.24
CA ILE A 66 -12.48 8.09 17.73
C ILE A 66 -13.04 9.08 18.75
N GLN A 67 -12.23 9.46 19.74
CA GLN A 67 -12.64 10.37 20.79
C GLN A 67 -12.96 11.76 20.22
N PHE A 68 -12.21 12.23 19.22
CA PHE A 68 -12.49 13.48 18.51
C PHE A 68 -13.89 13.50 17.88
N PHE A 69 -14.37 12.37 17.36
CA PHE A 69 -15.72 12.22 16.83
C PHE A 69 -16.77 11.84 17.89
N GLY A 70 -16.44 11.89 19.19
CA GLY A 70 -17.35 11.60 20.30
C GLY A 70 -17.57 10.11 20.58
N GLY A 71 -16.78 9.22 19.98
CA GLY A 71 -16.83 7.78 20.23
C GLY A 71 -16.08 7.35 21.50
N GLN A 72 -16.33 6.12 21.93
CA GLN A 72 -15.66 5.52 23.10
C GLN A 72 -14.34 4.87 22.70
N PRO A 73 -13.22 5.12 23.42
CA PRO A 73 -11.94 4.50 23.15
C PRO A 73 -12.01 2.97 23.21
N GLN A 74 -11.23 2.29 22.37
CA GLN A 74 -11.25 0.84 22.22
C GLN A 74 -9.86 0.23 22.42
N VAL A 75 -9.83 -0.97 23.00
CA VAL A 75 -8.61 -1.81 23.05
C VAL A 75 -8.54 -2.64 21.76
N TRP A 76 -8.14 -1.97 20.69
CA TRP A 76 -8.18 -2.49 19.31
C TRP A 76 -7.58 -3.88 19.12
N ILE A 77 -6.43 -4.12 19.74
CA ILE A 77 -5.66 -5.37 19.62
C ILE A 77 -6.33 -6.52 20.40
N SER A 78 -7.23 -6.23 21.34
CA SER A 78 -7.99 -7.25 22.07
C SER A 78 -9.29 -7.64 21.38
N LEU A 79 -9.74 -6.89 20.36
CA LEU A 79 -10.95 -7.19 19.60
C LEU A 79 -10.64 -8.17 18.46
N PRO A 80 -11.20 -9.39 18.42
CA PRO A 80 -10.74 -10.46 17.51
C PRO A 80 -10.71 -10.10 16.02
N PHE A 81 -11.73 -9.37 15.54
CA PHE A 81 -11.79 -8.92 14.15
C PHE A 81 -10.74 -7.83 13.88
N TRP A 82 -10.73 -6.79 14.71
CA TRP A 82 -9.85 -5.63 14.55
C TRP A 82 -8.37 -5.97 14.74
N ASN A 83 -8.05 -6.91 15.63
CA ASN A 83 -6.69 -7.39 15.84
C ASN A 83 -6.08 -7.92 14.52
N ASN A 84 -6.76 -8.87 13.87
CA ASN A 84 -6.30 -9.43 12.60
C ASN A 84 -6.23 -8.35 11.51
N PHE A 85 -7.25 -7.49 11.44
CA PHE A 85 -7.27 -6.38 10.48
C PHE A 85 -6.06 -5.45 10.63
N PHE A 86 -5.78 -5.00 11.85
CA PHE A 86 -4.68 -4.09 12.13
C PHE A 86 -3.31 -4.72 11.92
N LEU A 87 -3.12 -6.00 12.23
CA LEU A 87 -1.89 -6.72 11.89
C LEU A 87 -1.68 -6.79 10.37
N MET A 88 -2.76 -7.03 9.61
CA MET A 88 -2.70 -6.99 8.14
C MET A 88 -2.32 -5.60 7.62
N VAL A 89 -2.81 -4.51 8.23
CA VAL A 89 -2.46 -3.14 7.84
C VAL A 89 -0.95 -2.88 7.98
N ILE A 90 -0.31 -3.36 9.04
CA ILE A 90 1.15 -3.22 9.22
C ILE A 90 1.90 -3.89 8.06
N LEU A 91 1.52 -5.13 7.72
CA LEU A 91 2.14 -5.86 6.62
C LEU A 91 1.89 -5.17 5.27
N ILE A 92 0.67 -4.66 5.04
CA ILE A 92 0.35 -3.92 3.82
C ILE A 92 1.21 -2.66 3.72
N TRP A 93 1.36 -1.91 4.81
CA TRP A 93 2.17 -0.69 4.84
C TRP A 93 3.65 -0.95 4.48
N ILE A 94 4.24 -2.03 5.00
CA ILE A 94 5.63 -2.41 4.71
C ILE A 94 5.77 -2.95 3.28
N GLN A 95 4.92 -3.91 2.89
CA GLN A 95 5.08 -4.67 1.65
C GLN A 95 4.62 -3.92 0.39
N THR A 96 3.78 -2.88 0.53
CA THR A 96 3.37 -2.05 -0.61
C THR A 96 4.56 -1.34 -1.25
N GLY A 97 5.53 -0.88 -0.46
CA GLY A 97 6.76 -0.26 -0.98
C GLY A 97 7.59 -1.23 -1.81
N PHE A 98 7.75 -2.47 -1.34
CA PHE A 98 8.40 -3.55 -2.07
C PHE A 98 7.72 -3.83 -3.42
N ALA A 99 6.39 -4.04 -3.39
CA ALA A 99 5.60 -4.31 -4.60
C ALA A 99 5.71 -3.16 -5.61
N MET A 100 5.60 -1.91 -5.14
CA MET A 100 5.70 -0.71 -5.99
C MET A 100 7.04 -0.62 -6.73
N VAL A 101 8.17 -0.87 -6.06
CA VAL A 101 9.49 -0.76 -6.69
C VAL A 101 9.67 -1.79 -7.81
N ILE A 102 9.29 -3.04 -7.55
CA ILE A 102 9.39 -4.12 -8.55
C ILE A 102 8.42 -3.89 -9.71
N LEU A 103 7.19 -3.48 -9.42
CA LEU A 103 6.19 -3.26 -10.47
C LEU A 103 6.53 -2.01 -11.30
N SER A 104 7.10 -0.96 -10.70
CA SER A 104 7.55 0.22 -11.45
C SER A 104 8.68 -0.12 -12.43
N SER A 105 9.62 -1.00 -12.07
CA SER A 105 10.66 -1.42 -13.01
C SER A 105 10.09 -2.26 -14.16
N ALA A 106 9.13 -3.14 -13.89
CA ALA A 106 8.45 -3.91 -14.93
C ALA A 106 7.61 -3.03 -15.87
N LEU A 107 6.88 -2.05 -15.33
CA LEU A 107 6.09 -1.10 -16.12
C LEU A 107 6.96 -0.28 -17.07
N ARG A 108 8.16 0.13 -16.63
CA ARG A 108 9.13 0.84 -17.49
C ARG A 108 9.70 -0.02 -18.61
N GLY A 109 9.57 -1.34 -18.50
CA GLY A 109 9.97 -2.28 -19.56
C GLY A 109 8.90 -2.47 -20.64
N ILE A 110 7.70 -1.88 -20.49
CA ILE A 110 6.65 -1.95 -21.51
C ILE A 110 7.06 -1.07 -22.70
N PRO A 111 7.09 -1.60 -23.94
CA PRO A 111 7.43 -0.80 -25.10
C PRO A 111 6.40 0.31 -25.36
N GLU A 112 6.87 1.54 -25.55
CA GLU A 112 6.02 2.73 -25.72
C GLU A 112 5.11 2.61 -26.95
N GLU A 113 5.59 1.95 -28.01
CA GLU A 113 4.83 1.73 -29.24
C GLU A 113 3.53 0.94 -29.01
N THR A 114 3.50 0.04 -28.01
CA THR A 114 2.29 -0.72 -27.68
C THR A 114 1.22 0.18 -27.04
N ILE A 115 1.66 1.19 -26.29
CA ILE A 115 0.79 2.18 -25.65
C ILE A 115 0.31 3.19 -26.70
N GLU A 116 1.20 3.69 -27.55
CA GLU A 116 0.86 4.63 -28.62
C GLU A 116 -0.10 4.02 -29.64
N ALA A 117 0.13 2.78 -30.08
CA ALA A 117 -0.78 2.07 -30.97
C ALA A 117 -2.20 1.97 -30.38
N ALA A 118 -2.30 1.67 -29.09
CA ALA A 118 -3.59 1.61 -28.42
C ALA A 118 -4.29 2.97 -28.31
N VAL A 119 -3.53 4.05 -28.13
CA VAL A 119 -4.07 5.42 -28.17
C VAL A 119 -4.59 5.75 -29.57
N ILE A 120 -3.87 5.34 -30.63
CA ILE A 120 -4.32 5.51 -32.02
C ILE A 120 -5.61 4.72 -32.29
N ASP A 121 -5.73 3.52 -31.73
CA ASP A 121 -6.94 2.68 -31.78
C ASP A 121 -8.10 3.21 -30.90
N GLY A 122 -7.93 4.36 -30.23
CA GLY A 122 -8.96 5.00 -29.42
C GLY A 122 -9.15 4.39 -28.03
N ALA A 123 -8.18 3.61 -27.53
CA ALA A 123 -8.26 3.04 -26.19
C ALA A 123 -8.16 4.13 -25.12
N ASN A 124 -9.08 4.12 -24.15
CA ASN A 124 -9.03 5.04 -23.02
C ASN A 124 -7.97 4.60 -21.98
N PRO A 125 -7.54 5.49 -21.05
CA PRO A 125 -6.48 5.16 -20.08
C PRO A 125 -6.79 3.95 -19.19
N PHE A 126 -8.06 3.69 -18.88
CA PHE A 126 -8.46 2.54 -18.08
C PHE A 126 -8.32 1.24 -18.88
N GLN A 127 -8.67 1.26 -20.17
CA GLN A 127 -8.45 0.14 -21.09
C GLN A 127 -6.96 -0.13 -21.29
N ILE A 128 -6.16 0.91 -21.51
CA ILE A 128 -4.69 0.78 -21.63
C ILE A 128 -4.14 0.13 -20.36
N PHE A 129 -4.52 0.60 -19.18
CA PHE A 129 -4.05 0.01 -17.92
C PHE A 129 -4.43 -1.47 -17.78
N TRP A 130 -5.72 -1.82 -17.88
CA TRP A 130 -6.17 -3.18 -17.59
C TRP A 130 -5.98 -4.18 -18.73
N LYS A 131 -6.02 -3.74 -19.99
CA LYS A 131 -5.95 -4.62 -21.16
C LYS A 131 -4.57 -4.69 -21.79
N ILE A 132 -3.68 -3.74 -21.49
CA ILE A 132 -2.36 -3.65 -22.12
C ILE A 132 -1.26 -3.71 -21.07
N MET A 133 -1.24 -2.77 -20.12
CA MET A 133 -0.16 -2.71 -19.13
C MET A 133 -0.17 -3.92 -18.19
N VAL A 134 -1.30 -4.21 -17.54
CA VAL A 134 -1.41 -5.32 -16.56
C VAL A 134 -1.09 -6.69 -17.17
N PRO A 135 -1.63 -7.06 -18.36
CA PRO A 135 -1.30 -8.35 -18.98
C PRO A 135 0.17 -8.49 -19.36
N GLN A 136 0.82 -7.41 -19.84
CA GLN A 136 2.23 -7.46 -20.24
C GLN A 136 3.18 -7.71 -19.06
N ILE A 137 2.86 -7.22 -17.86
CA ILE A 137 3.67 -7.43 -16.65
C ILE A 137 3.12 -8.53 -15.73
N TRP A 138 2.20 -9.37 -16.21
CA TRP A 138 1.54 -10.39 -15.40
C TRP A 138 2.53 -11.34 -14.70
N GLY A 139 3.62 -11.71 -15.38
CA GLY A 139 4.68 -12.52 -14.78
C GLY A 139 5.27 -11.87 -13.52
N THR A 140 5.56 -10.57 -13.57
CA THR A 140 6.05 -9.82 -12.42
C THR A 140 4.99 -9.68 -11.32
N ILE A 141 3.73 -9.43 -11.68
CA ILE A 141 2.61 -9.37 -10.72
C ILE A 141 2.50 -10.70 -9.96
N ALA A 142 2.57 -11.82 -10.66
CA ALA A 142 2.51 -13.15 -10.06
C ALA A 142 3.69 -13.40 -9.11
N VAL A 143 4.91 -13.02 -9.49
CA VAL A 143 6.11 -13.14 -8.63
C VAL A 143 5.99 -12.29 -7.37
N VAL A 144 5.54 -11.04 -7.49
CA VAL A 144 5.33 -10.17 -6.32
C VAL A 144 4.28 -10.77 -5.40
N TRP A 145 3.18 -11.26 -5.96
CA TRP A 145 2.11 -11.89 -5.18
C TRP A 145 2.59 -13.11 -4.40
N THR A 146 3.33 -14.02 -5.02
CA THR A 146 3.83 -15.25 -4.36
C THR A 146 4.98 -14.98 -3.40
N THR A 147 5.69 -13.87 -3.55
CA THR A 147 6.75 -13.46 -2.61
C THR A 147 6.16 -12.86 -1.33
N ILE A 148 4.98 -12.25 -1.39
CA ILE A 148 4.31 -11.60 -0.24
C ILE A 148 3.45 -12.58 0.58
N THR A 149 3.08 -13.74 0.01
CA THR A 149 2.41 -14.85 0.74
C THR A 149 3.32 -15.50 1.77
#